data_AF-G3I459-F1
#
_entry.id   AF-G3I459-F1
#
_cell.length_a   1.000
_cell.length_b   1.000
_cell.length_c   1.000
_cell.angle_alpha   90.00
_cell.angle_beta   90.00
_cell.angle_gamma   90.00
#
_symmetry.space_group_name_H-M   'P 1'
#
loop_
_entity.id
_entity.type
_entity.pdbx_description
1 polymer ?
#
loop_
_entity_poly.entity_id
_entity_poly.type
_entity_poly.pdbx_seq_one_letter_code
_entity_poly.pdbx_strand_id
1 'polypeptide(L)'
;MVRLLNSVGLKPIIPDGGYFIIADVSSLDADLSDMKSDEPYDYKFVKWMTKNKKLSAIPVSAFCDSESKSQFEKLVRFCFIKKDSTLDAAEEIIKAWSSPKS
;
A
#
# COMPACT_ATOMS: atom_id res chain seq x y z
N MET A 1 -12.79 -1.06 -2.72
CA MET A 1 -11.37 -0.64 -2.67
C MET A 1 -11.15 0.76 -2.07
N VAL A 2 -11.62 1.88 -2.64
CA VAL A 2 -11.38 3.24 -2.07
C VAL A 2 -11.80 3.33 -0.59
N ARG A 3 -13.03 2.91 -0.27
CA ARG A 3 -13.54 2.89 1.12
C ARG A 3 -12.69 2.04 2.06
N LEU A 4 -12.15 0.94 1.55
CA LEU A 4 -11.33 0.00 2.32
C LEU A 4 -9.95 0.58 2.65
N LEU A 5 -9.32 1.26 1.70
CA LEU A 5 -8.05 1.93 1.95
C LEU A 5 -8.24 3.08 2.96
N ASN A 6 -9.30 3.87 2.80
CA ASN A 6 -9.65 4.93 3.74
C ASN A 6 -9.87 4.41 5.19
N SER A 7 -10.45 3.21 5.36
CA SER A 7 -10.77 2.70 6.71
C SER A 7 -9.53 2.39 7.56
N VAL A 8 -8.35 2.26 6.95
CA VAL A 8 -7.07 2.07 7.65
C VAL A 8 -6.16 3.29 7.57
N GLY A 9 -6.70 4.44 7.20
CA GLY A 9 -5.95 5.70 7.15
C GLY A 9 -5.01 5.84 5.96
N LEU A 10 -5.06 4.93 4.98
CA LEU A 10 -4.41 5.15 3.68
C LEU A 10 -5.17 6.23 2.91
N LYS A 11 -4.46 7.03 2.11
CA LYS A 11 -5.07 8.11 1.32
C LYS A 11 -5.09 7.74 -0.17
N PRO A 12 -6.18 7.14 -0.67
CA PRO A 12 -6.30 6.75 -2.07
C PRO A 12 -6.50 7.96 -2.99
N ILE A 13 -5.85 7.93 -4.15
CA ILE A 13 -6.11 8.81 -5.28
C ILE A 13 -7.15 8.12 -6.16
N ILE A 14 -8.37 8.66 -6.22
CA ILE A 14 -9.48 8.04 -6.96
C ILE A 14 -9.15 8.14 -8.47
N PRO A 15 -9.02 7.01 -9.18
CA PRO A 15 -8.70 7.04 -10.59
C PRO A 15 -9.95 7.37 -11.43
N ASP A 16 -9.79 8.18 -12.47
CA ASP A 16 -10.87 8.45 -13.45
C ASP A 16 -11.16 7.23 -14.35
N GLY A 17 -10.24 6.27 -14.45
CA GLY A 17 -10.38 5.06 -15.25
C GLY A 17 -9.28 4.02 -15.02
N GLY A 18 -9.43 2.85 -15.65
CA GLY A 18 -8.52 1.71 -15.48
C GLY A 18 -8.84 0.86 -14.24
N TYR A 19 -7.89 0.01 -13.85
CA TYR A 19 -8.08 -0.98 -12.77
C TYR A 19 -6.99 -0.95 -11.68
N PHE A 20 -6.23 0.15 -11.63
CA PHE A 20 -5.25 0.42 -10.59
C PHE A 20 -5.66 1.61 -9.76
N ILE A 21 -5.36 1.57 -8.47
CA ILE A 21 -5.53 2.69 -7.55
C ILE A 21 -4.22 2.93 -6.82
N ILE A 22 -3.80 4.19 -6.73
CA ILE A 22 -2.64 4.60 -5.95
C ILE A 22 -3.12 5.08 -4.58
N ALA A 23 -2.37 4.77 -3.53
CA ALA A 23 -2.60 5.31 -2.19
C ALA A 23 -1.30 5.77 -1.56
N ASP A 24 -1.36 6.91 -0.87
CA ASP A 24 -0.30 7.38 0.01
C ASP A 24 -0.34 6.60 1.33
N VAL A 25 0.81 6.05 1.70
CA VAL A 25 1.03 5.19 2.88
C VAL A 25 1.74 5.91 4.03
N SER A 26 2.08 7.19 3.88
CA SER A 26 2.86 7.98 4.86
C SER A 26 2.19 8.13 6.22
N SER A 27 0.87 8.00 6.31
CA SER A 27 0.09 8.08 7.55
C SER A 27 0.13 6.80 8.39
N LEU A 28 0.64 5.69 7.84
CA LEU A 28 0.74 4.44 8.59
C LEU A 28 2.07 4.37 9.34
N ASP A 29 1.96 4.07 10.63
CA ASP A 29 3.10 3.77 11.49
C ASP A 29 3.54 2.31 11.27
N ALA A 30 4.19 2.06 10.14
CA ALA A 30 4.77 0.76 9.81
C ALA A 30 6.19 0.67 10.39
N ASP A 31 6.45 -0.38 11.19
CA ASP A 31 7.80 -0.69 11.64
C ASP A 31 8.63 -1.29 10.47
N LEU A 32 9.48 -0.44 9.89
CA LEU A 32 10.37 -0.78 8.78
C LEU A 32 11.83 -0.96 9.25
N SER A 33 12.09 -1.06 10.55
CA SER A 33 13.46 -1.14 11.12
C SER A 33 14.28 -2.32 10.58
N ASP A 34 13.63 -3.43 10.25
CA ASP A 34 14.22 -4.62 9.64
C ASP A 34 14.60 -4.44 8.15
N MET A 35 14.10 -3.40 7.48
CA MET A 35 14.28 -3.15 6.04
C MET A 35 15.48 -2.22 5.78
N LYS A 36 16.68 -2.69 6.12
CA LYS A 36 17.94 -1.91 6.10
C LYS A 36 18.58 -1.68 4.72
N SER A 37 17.78 -1.64 3.65
CA SER A 37 18.27 -1.40 2.28
C SER A 37 18.29 0.09 1.93
N ASP A 38 19.03 0.46 0.88
CA ASP A 38 18.96 1.80 0.26
C ASP A 38 17.76 1.96 -0.68
N GLU A 39 16.77 1.07 -0.57
CA GLU A 39 15.57 1.13 -1.40
C GLU A 39 14.65 2.30 -0.98
N PRO A 40 13.88 2.84 -1.94
CA PRO A 40 12.83 3.83 -1.65
C PRO A 40 11.85 3.32 -0.59
N TYR A 41 11.20 4.24 0.12
CA TYR A 41 10.30 3.89 1.22
C TYR A 41 9.17 2.92 0.82
N ASP A 42 8.53 3.12 -0.32
CA ASP A 42 7.44 2.28 -0.83
C ASP A 42 7.86 0.82 -1.10
N TYR A 43 9.11 0.58 -1.51
CA TYR A 43 9.66 -0.78 -1.60
C TYR A 43 9.70 -1.46 -0.24
N LYS A 44 10.23 -0.77 0.77
CA LYS A 44 10.32 -1.27 2.15
C LYS A 44 8.92 -1.53 2.71
N PHE A 45 8.01 -0.59 2.48
CA PHE A 45 6.62 -0.71 2.90
C PHE A 45 5.92 -1.90 2.24
N VAL A 46 6.04 -2.08 0.93
CA VAL A 46 5.44 -3.22 0.20
C VAL A 46 6.00 -4.55 0.67
N LYS A 47 7.31 -4.66 0.91
CA LYS A 47 7.93 -5.87 1.47
C LYS A 47 7.41 -6.16 2.87
N TRP A 48 7.33 -5.15 3.73
CA TRP A 48 6.77 -5.26 5.07
C TRP A 48 5.30 -5.70 5.03
N MET A 49 4.49 -5.07 4.18
CA MET A 49 3.06 -5.38 4.03
C MET A 49 2.86 -6.82 3.55
N THR A 50 3.67 -7.26 2.57
CA THR A 50 3.61 -8.62 2.04
C THR A 50 3.99 -9.64 3.13
N LYS A 51 5.07 -9.39 3.87
CA LYS A 51 5.55 -10.29 4.93
C LYS A 51 4.59 -10.37 6.12
N ASN A 52 4.21 -9.23 6.66
CA ASN A 52 3.53 -9.10 7.96
C ASN A 52 2.01 -9.06 7.84
N LYS A 53 1.49 -8.47 6.77
CA LYS A 53 0.05 -8.29 6.56
C LYS A 53 -0.54 -9.25 5.54
N LYS A 54 0.30 -10.03 4.83
CA LYS A 54 -0.12 -11.00 3.79
C LYS A 54 -0.89 -10.35 2.63
N LEU A 55 -0.67 -9.05 2.41
CA LEU A 55 -1.21 -8.29 1.30
C LEU A 55 -0.06 -7.69 0.51
N SER A 56 -0.14 -7.72 -0.82
CA SER A 56 0.90 -7.17 -1.69
C SER A 56 0.36 -6.05 -2.56
N ALA A 57 1.24 -5.11 -2.89
CA ALA A 57 1.02 -3.98 -3.79
C ALA A 57 2.30 -3.77 -4.61
N ILE A 58 2.31 -2.73 -5.45
CA ILE A 58 3.49 -2.37 -6.24
C ILE A 58 3.98 -0.98 -5.82
N PRO A 59 5.29 -0.79 -5.55
CA PRO A 59 5.84 0.53 -5.27
C PRO A 59 5.73 1.42 -6.52
N VAL A 60 5.27 2.67 -6.36
CA VAL A 60 5.13 3.61 -7.47
C VAL A 60 6.48 4.11 -7.95
N SER A 61 7.47 4.22 -7.05
CA SER A 61 8.85 4.62 -7.36
C SER A 61 9.55 3.70 -8.38
N ALA A 62 9.05 2.48 -8.58
CA ALA A 62 9.52 1.57 -9.64
C ALA A 62 9.24 2.09 -11.06
N PHE A 63 8.28 3.01 -11.21
CA PHE A 63 7.90 3.64 -12.48
C PHE A 63 8.51 5.04 -12.66
N CYS A 64 9.40 5.46 -11.76
CA CYS A 64 10.02 6.78 -11.75
C CYS A 64 11.50 6.69 -12.12
N ASP A 65 12.01 7.74 -12.77
CA ASP A 65 13.46 7.96 -12.87
C ASP A 65 14.08 8.22 -11.50
N SER A 66 15.42 8.16 -11.44
CA SER A 66 16.16 8.31 -10.18
C SER A 66 15.94 9.66 -9.49
N GLU A 67 15.71 10.74 -10.25
CA GLU A 67 15.53 12.09 -9.72
C GLU A 67 14.13 12.28 -9.09
N SER A 68 13.13 11.57 -9.62
CA SER A 68 11.73 11.70 -9.19
C SER A 68 11.34 10.71 -8.10
N LYS A 69 12.11 9.64 -7.86
CA LYS A 69 11.77 8.58 -6.87
C LYS A 69 11.39 9.13 -5.49
N SER A 70 12.11 10.11 -4.98
CA SER A 70 11.85 10.70 -3.65
C SER A 70 10.49 11.42 -3.56
N GLN A 71 9.94 11.88 -4.68
CA GLN A 71 8.63 12.54 -4.74
C GLN A 71 7.48 11.53 -4.65
N PHE A 72 7.71 10.28 -5.07
CA PHE A 72 6.68 9.23 -5.18
C PHE A 72 6.88 8.06 -4.23
N GLU A 73 7.97 8.02 -3.45
CA GLU A 73 8.31 6.88 -2.58
C GLU A 73 7.33 6.65 -1.42
N LYS A 74 6.33 7.52 -1.22
CA LYS A 74 5.24 7.29 -0.25
C LYS A 74 3.98 6.71 -0.89
N LEU A 75 4.01 6.41 -2.18
CA LEU A 75 2.85 5.94 -2.93
C LEU A 75 2.98 4.45 -3.28
N VAL A 76 1.90 3.71 -3.08
CA VAL A 76 1.80 2.30 -3.51
C VAL A 76 0.59 2.11 -4.42
N ARG A 77 0.69 1.18 -5.36
CA ARG A 77 -0.34 0.86 -6.35
C ARG A 77 -1.00 -0.48 -6.06
N PHE A 78 -2.31 -0.49 -5.86
CA PHE A 78 -3.15 -1.68 -5.77
C PHE A 78 -3.89 -1.94 -7.08
N CYS A 79 -4.21 -3.21 -7.33
CA CYS A 79 -4.94 -3.68 -8.52
C CYS A 79 -6.32 -4.21 -8.07
N PHE A 80 -7.40 -3.71 -8.67
CA PHE A 80 -8.76 -4.09 -8.28
C PHE A 80 -9.55 -4.85 -9.36
N ILE A 81 -8.95 -5.16 -10.52
CA ILE A 81 -9.50 -6.16 -11.45
C ILE A 81 -9.25 -7.57 -10.90
N LYS A 82 -10.01 -7.92 -9.88
CA LYS A 82 -9.92 -9.18 -9.13
C LYS A 82 -11.33 -9.75 -8.96
N LYS A 83 -11.43 -11.04 -8.64
CA LYS A 83 -12.71 -11.64 -8.23
C LYS A 83 -13.15 -10.96 -6.93
N ASP A 84 -14.46 -10.82 -6.73
CA ASP A 84 -15.01 -10.22 -5.51
C ASP A 84 -14.49 -10.92 -4.25
N SER A 85 -14.43 -12.25 -4.25
CA SER A 85 -13.87 -13.04 -3.13
C SER A 85 -12.40 -12.71 -2.80
N THR A 86 -11.62 -12.23 -3.77
CA THR A 86 -10.26 -11.74 -3.53
C THR A 86 -10.26 -10.36 -2.88
N LEU A 87 -11.22 -9.50 -3.26
CA LEU A 87 -11.39 -8.19 -2.64
C LEU A 87 -11.93 -8.33 -1.21
N ASP A 88 -12.83 -9.29 -0.96
CA ASP A 88 -13.32 -9.63 0.38
C ASP A 88 -12.18 -10.11 1.29
N ALA A 89 -11.32 -11.01 0.80
CA ALA A 89 -10.14 -11.45 1.55
C ALA A 89 -9.17 -10.30 1.88
N ALA A 90 -8.99 -9.36 0.95
CA ALA A 90 -8.20 -8.15 1.20
C ALA A 90 -8.88 -7.23 2.23
N GLU A 91 -10.22 -7.17 2.22
CA GLU A 91 -11.01 -6.43 3.20
C GLU A 91 -10.81 -6.94 4.62
N GLU A 92 -10.86 -8.26 4.81
CA GLU A 92 -10.61 -8.89 6.11
C GLU A 92 -9.19 -8.59 6.63
N ILE A 93 -8.18 -8.68 5.77
CA ILE A 93 -6.79 -8.34 6.12
C ILE A 93 -6.69 -6.89 6.57
N ILE A 94 -7.26 -5.97 5.77
CA ILE A 94 -7.13 -4.53 6.01
C ILE A 94 -7.90 -4.13 7.27
N LYS A 95 -9.13 -4.61 7.49
CA LYS A 95 -9.88 -4.33 8.73
C LYS A 95 -9.14 -4.81 9.99
N ALA A 96 -8.41 -5.92 9.90
CA ALA A 96 -7.59 -6.43 11.00
C ALA A 96 -6.36 -5.55 11.32
N TRP A 97 -5.99 -4.57 10.48
CA TRP A 97 -4.91 -3.63 10.80
C TRP A 97 -5.30 -2.64 11.89
N SER A 98 -6.58 -2.30 11.97
CA SER A 98 -7.17 -1.28 12.85
C SER A 98 -7.54 -1.79 14.24
N SER A 99 -7.29 -3.06 14.57
CA SER A 99 -7.59 -3.58 15.91
C SER A 99 -6.70 -2.89 16.97
N PRO A 100 -7.28 -2.40 18.09
CA PRO A 100 -6.54 -1.62 19.07
C PRO A 100 -5.39 -2.44 19.66
N LYS A 101 -4.27 -1.78 19.94
CA LYS A 101 -3.31 -2.27 20.94
C LYS A 101 -4.10 -2.54 22.22
N SER A 102 -4.17 -3.80 22.65
CA SER A 102 -4.59 -4.18 24.01
C SER A 102 -3.59 -3.65 25.03
#